data_AF-A0A553N3L9-F1
#
_entry.id   AF-A0A553N3L9-F1
#
_cell.length_a   1.000
_cell.length_b   1.000
_cell.length_c   1.000
_cell.angle_alpha   90.00
_cell.angle_beta   90.00
_cell.angle_gamma   90.00
#
_symmetry.space_group_name_H-M   'P 1'
#
loop_
_entity.id
_entity.type
_entity.pdbx_description
1 polymer ?
#
loop_
_entity_poly.entity_id
_entity_poly.type
_entity_poly.pdbx_seq_one_letter_code
_entity_poly.pdbx_strand_id
1 'polypeptide(L)'
;MEAVYRRVWTAASKRFLRGREAKEKVNEMERGRERERERERERKRERERERERERVNGNCFSQTGLLLHLECERVLTQAFVPSRNSMKMLEAPGGLVLLLIGASLCMNHVTDSEKLAEMKICADHECSYVISQAEALEDFVASDCRFINLRRGQKIYVFTKLKPEDGAGVFWSGSVYGERYVDQMGLVGFFPSNYVNETLVFQKTTLEIPTTEMDFICA
;
A
#
# COMPACT_ATOMS: atom_id res chain seq x y z
N MET A 1 17.98 41.13 -69.72
CA MET A 1 18.65 40.02 -68.98
C MET A 1 18.35 40.06 -67.48
N GLU A 2 18.44 41.21 -66.81
CA GLU A 2 18.14 41.40 -65.37
C GLU A 2 16.81 40.84 -64.85
N ALA A 3 15.71 41.03 -65.60
CA ALA A 3 14.38 40.60 -65.16
C ALA A 3 14.21 39.06 -65.12
N VAL A 4 14.89 38.34 -66.01
CA VAL A 4 14.87 36.87 -66.05
C VAL A 4 15.65 36.32 -64.87
N TYR A 5 16.82 36.89 -64.58
CA TYR A 5 17.67 36.47 -63.46
C TYR A 5 16.96 36.66 -62.11
N ARG A 6 16.28 37.80 -61.89
CA ARG A 6 15.45 38.02 -60.68
C ARG A 6 14.30 37.03 -60.54
N ARG A 7 13.62 36.66 -61.63
CA ARG A 7 12.53 35.66 -61.60
C ARG A 7 13.05 34.27 -61.26
N VAL A 8 14.19 33.87 -61.83
CA VAL A 8 14.83 32.59 -61.52
C VAL A 8 15.34 32.56 -60.07
N TRP A 9 16.00 33.62 -59.59
CA TRP A 9 16.46 33.73 -58.20
C TRP A 9 15.31 33.69 -57.18
N THR A 10 14.21 34.39 -57.46
CA THR A 10 13.01 34.35 -56.60
C THR A 10 12.32 32.99 -56.62
N ALA A 11 12.26 32.31 -57.77
CA ALA A 11 11.73 30.96 -57.86
C ALA A 11 12.60 29.93 -57.11
N ALA A 12 13.93 30.01 -57.25
CA ALA A 12 14.88 29.16 -56.54
C ALA A 12 14.82 29.38 -55.02
N SER A 13 14.77 30.65 -54.58
CA SER A 13 14.64 31.01 -53.17
C SER A 13 13.31 30.50 -52.56
N LYS A 14 12.19 30.66 -53.27
CA LYS A 14 10.89 30.10 -52.84
C LYS A 14 10.88 28.56 -52.80
N ARG A 15 11.67 27.89 -53.65
CA ARG A 15 11.80 26.42 -53.63
C ARG A 15 12.63 25.96 -52.44
N PHE A 16 13.70 26.69 -52.11
CA PHE A 16 14.54 26.42 -50.95
C PHE A 16 13.79 26.62 -49.62
N LEU A 17 13.04 27.71 -49.47
CA LEU A 17 12.22 27.96 -48.26
C LEU A 17 11.16 26.88 -48.06
N ARG A 18 10.43 26.50 -49.12
CA ARG A 18 9.48 25.37 -49.07
C ARG A 18 10.13 24.04 -48.70
N GLY A 19 11.37 23.81 -49.12
CA GLY A 19 12.15 22.64 -48.72
C GLY A 19 12.50 22.63 -47.23
N ARG A 20 12.85 23.79 -46.65
CA ARG A 20 13.09 23.94 -45.20
C ARG A 20 11.83 23.71 -44.38
N GLU A 21 10.72 24.32 -44.78
CA GLU A 21 9.42 24.14 -44.11
C GLU A 21 8.95 22.67 -44.16
N ALA A 22 9.10 22.01 -45.31
CA ALA A 22 8.76 20.59 -45.42
C ALA A 22 9.62 19.71 -44.50
N LYS A 23 10.93 20.00 -44.39
CA LYS A 23 11.84 19.29 -43.48
C LYS A 23 11.49 19.52 -42.01
N GLU A 24 11.07 20.74 -41.65
CA GLU A 24 10.64 21.07 -40.29
C GLU A 24 9.36 20.33 -39.91
N LYS A 25 8.38 20.24 -40.81
CA LYS A 25 7.15 19.46 -40.60
C LYS A 25 7.43 17.96 -40.40
N VAL A 26 8.40 17.40 -41.14
CA VAL A 26 8.82 16.00 -40.96
C VAL A 26 9.44 15.81 -39.58
N ASN A 27 10.34 16.70 -39.16
CA ASN A 27 10.96 16.63 -37.84
C ASN A 27 9.92 16.77 -36.70
N GLU A 28 8.93 17.65 -36.87
CA GLU A 28 7.84 17.82 -35.90
C GLU A 28 6.97 16.57 -35.82
N MET A 29 6.64 15.95 -36.96
CA MET A 29 5.92 14.68 -37.01
C MET A 29 6.69 13.55 -36.34
N GLU A 30 8.01 13.46 -36.53
CA GLU A 30 8.86 12.46 -35.86
C GLU A 30 8.89 12.66 -34.35
N ARG A 31 9.05 13.91 -33.89
CA ARG A 31 8.93 14.24 -32.45
C ARG A 31 7.54 13.91 -31.90
N GLY A 32 6.49 14.14 -32.69
CA GLY A 32 5.12 13.75 -32.36
C GLY A 32 4.98 12.25 -32.15
N ARG A 33 5.51 11.46 -33.09
CA ARG A 33 5.54 9.98 -33.00
C ARG A 33 6.36 9.48 -31.82
N GLU A 34 7.48 10.13 -31.50
CA GLU A 34 8.30 9.77 -30.35
C GLU A 34 7.54 10.02 -29.03
N ARG A 35 6.87 11.17 -28.90
CA ARG A 35 5.99 11.47 -27.76
C ARG A 35 4.82 10.49 -27.64
N GLU A 36 4.24 10.08 -28.76
CA GLU A 36 3.16 9.09 -28.77
C GLU A 36 3.65 7.71 -28.28
N ARG A 37 4.84 7.27 -28.73
CA ARG A 37 5.48 6.05 -28.24
C ARG A 37 5.82 6.13 -26.75
N GLU A 38 6.25 7.29 -26.27
CA GLU A 38 6.52 7.51 -24.84
C GLU A 38 5.24 7.41 -24.01
N ARG A 39 4.15 8.05 -24.45
CA ARG A 39 2.82 7.94 -23.82
C ARG A 39 2.29 6.50 -23.83
N GLU A 40 2.52 5.74 -24.89
CA GLU A 40 2.11 4.34 -24.96
C GLU A 40 2.92 3.47 -23.98
N ARG A 41 4.23 3.72 -23.84
CA ARG A 41 5.07 3.06 -22.84
C ARG A 41 4.63 3.41 -21.42
N GLU A 42 4.27 4.65 -21.16
CA GLU A 42 3.76 5.10 -19.86
C GLU A 42 2.43 4.42 -19.52
N ARG A 43 1.47 4.40 -20.45
CA ARG A 43 0.20 3.65 -20.30
C ARG A 43 0.44 2.15 -20.06
N LYS A 44 1.43 1.54 -20.72
CA LYS A 44 1.77 0.13 -20.51
C LYS A 44 2.31 -0.11 -19.09
N ARG A 45 3.17 0.80 -18.59
CA ARG A 45 3.68 0.76 -17.22
C ARG A 45 2.56 0.97 -16.20
N GLU A 46 1.63 1.89 -16.46
CA GLU A 46 0.47 2.13 -15.59
C GLU A 46 -0.43 0.90 -15.49
N ARG A 47 -0.74 0.25 -16.63
CA ARG A 47 -1.49 -1.02 -16.65
C ARG A 47 -0.75 -2.16 -15.93
N GLU A 48 0.56 -2.20 -16.03
CA GLU A 48 1.37 -3.19 -15.31
C GLU A 48 1.33 -2.95 -13.80
N ARG A 49 1.41 -1.68 -13.36
CA ARG A 49 1.20 -1.28 -11.97
C ARG A 49 -0.20 -1.59 -11.46
N GLU A 50 -1.23 -1.37 -12.28
CA GLU A 50 -2.62 -1.70 -11.93
C GLU A 50 -2.79 -3.21 -11.74
N ARG A 51 -2.21 -4.03 -12.63
CA ARG A 51 -2.17 -5.49 -12.46
C ARG A 51 -1.38 -5.92 -11.23
N GLU A 52 -0.29 -5.23 -10.89
CA GLU A 52 0.44 -5.49 -9.64
C GLU A 52 -0.39 -5.11 -8.42
N ARG A 53 -1.11 -3.99 -8.45
CA ARG A 53 -2.07 -3.61 -7.39
C ARG A 53 -3.18 -4.65 -7.27
N GLU A 54 -3.75 -5.12 -8.37
CA GLU A 54 -4.73 -6.21 -8.38
C GLU A 54 -4.14 -7.52 -7.88
N ARG A 55 -2.87 -7.82 -8.15
CA ARG A 55 -2.19 -8.99 -7.56
C ARG A 55 -1.99 -8.83 -6.07
N VAL A 56 -1.52 -7.67 -5.59
CA VAL A 56 -1.34 -7.40 -4.16
C VAL A 56 -2.70 -7.41 -3.43
N ASN A 57 -3.72 -6.78 -4.01
CA ASN A 57 -5.08 -6.75 -3.48
C ASN A 57 -5.77 -8.13 -3.56
N GLY A 58 -5.50 -8.91 -4.63
CA GLY A 58 -5.97 -10.28 -4.80
C GLY A 58 -5.21 -11.31 -3.96
N ASN A 59 -3.98 -11.01 -3.54
CA ASN A 59 -3.24 -11.79 -2.55
C ASN A 59 -3.74 -11.50 -1.12
N CYS A 60 -4.26 -10.28 -0.88
CA CYS A 60 -4.99 -9.94 0.35
C CYS A 60 -6.36 -10.64 0.43
N PHE A 61 -6.94 -11.04 -0.71
CA PHE A 61 -8.25 -11.72 -0.77
C PHE A 61 -8.18 -13.27 -0.87
N SER A 62 -7.00 -13.86 -1.03
CA SER A 62 -6.85 -15.32 -1.23
C SER A 62 -6.18 -16.08 -0.09
N GLN A 63 -5.56 -15.41 0.89
CA GLN A 63 -5.09 -16.07 2.11
C GLN A 63 -6.09 -16.03 3.28
N THR A 64 -7.17 -15.25 3.19
CA THR A 64 -8.18 -15.09 4.26
C THR A 64 -9.63 -15.19 3.78
N GLY A 65 -9.91 -15.94 2.70
CA GLY A 65 -11.25 -15.97 2.10
C GLY A 65 -11.84 -17.32 1.66
N LEU A 66 -11.07 -18.41 1.58
CA LEU A 66 -11.55 -19.64 0.91
C LEU A 66 -11.35 -20.95 1.68
N LEU A 67 -10.87 -20.92 2.94
CA LEU A 67 -10.83 -22.12 3.80
C LEU A 67 -11.61 -22.02 5.11
N LEU A 68 -12.23 -20.87 5.42
CA LEU A 68 -13.02 -20.72 6.66
C LEU A 68 -14.50 -20.42 6.43
N HIS A 69 -14.96 -20.38 5.17
CA HIS A 69 -16.39 -20.29 4.87
C HIS A 69 -17.06 -21.67 4.66
N LEU A 70 -16.29 -22.77 4.61
CA LEU A 70 -16.82 -24.12 4.39
C LEU A 70 -17.06 -24.95 5.66
N GLU A 71 -16.63 -24.50 6.84
CA GLU A 71 -16.93 -25.19 8.11
C GLU A 71 -18.07 -24.54 8.91
N CYS A 72 -18.47 -23.31 8.60
CA CYS A 72 -19.59 -22.66 9.29
C CYS A 72 -20.97 -23.04 8.69
N GLU A 73 -21.07 -23.34 7.38
CA GLU A 73 -22.32 -23.81 6.78
C GLU A 73 -22.67 -25.28 7.10
N ARG A 74 -21.69 -26.08 7.57
CA ARG A 74 -21.94 -27.50 7.94
C ARG A 74 -22.57 -27.71 9.30
N VAL A 75 -22.55 -26.71 10.18
CA VAL A 75 -23.19 -26.81 11.51
C VAL A 75 -24.66 -26.40 11.46
N LEU A 76 -25.06 -25.53 10.52
CA LEU A 76 -26.43 -25.01 10.46
C LEU A 76 -27.37 -25.76 9.50
N THR A 77 -26.86 -26.66 8.65
CA THR A 77 -27.70 -27.40 7.68
C THR A 77 -28.08 -28.82 8.09
N GLN A 78 -27.63 -29.35 9.25
CA GLN A 78 -28.19 -30.60 9.81
C GLN A 78 -29.45 -30.39 10.66
N ALA A 79 -29.95 -29.16 10.81
CA ALA A 79 -31.16 -28.87 11.59
C ALA A 79 -32.43 -28.64 10.76
N PHE A 80 -32.38 -28.75 9.42
CA PHE A 80 -33.58 -28.53 8.60
C PHE A 80 -33.69 -29.54 7.46
N VAL A 81 -34.21 -30.74 7.78
CA VAL A 81 -34.87 -31.58 6.77
C VAL A 81 -36.34 -31.17 6.76
N PRO A 82 -36.86 -30.51 5.70
CA PRO A 82 -38.28 -30.30 5.54
C PRO A 82 -38.87 -31.61 5.02
N SER A 83 -39.42 -32.44 5.91
CA SER A 83 -40.30 -33.52 5.49
C SER A 83 -41.59 -33.52 6.29
N ARG A 84 -42.62 -33.14 5.55
CA ARG A 84 -44.05 -33.21 5.77
C ARG A 84 -44.47 -34.38 6.67
N ASN A 85 -45.19 -34.01 7.74
CA ASN A 85 -46.13 -34.75 8.57
C ASN A 85 -45.69 -35.15 10.00
N SER A 86 -46.52 -34.67 10.92
CA SER A 86 -46.70 -35.01 12.34
C SER A 86 -45.73 -34.40 13.37
N MET A 87 -46.25 -33.31 13.93
CA MET A 87 -45.96 -32.67 15.20
C MET A 87 -45.75 -33.66 16.35
N LYS A 88 -44.53 -33.69 16.92
CA LYS A 88 -44.29 -34.05 18.32
C LYS A 88 -43.23 -33.11 18.88
N MET A 89 -43.65 -32.21 19.76
CA MET A 89 -42.74 -31.50 20.66
C MET A 89 -42.13 -32.53 21.60
N LEU A 90 -40.82 -32.66 21.59
CA LEU A 90 -40.10 -33.42 22.61
C LEU A 90 -39.39 -32.40 23.51
N GLU A 91 -40.01 -32.13 24.66
CA GLU A 91 -39.37 -31.46 25.77
C GLU A 91 -38.17 -32.31 26.23
N ALA A 92 -36.97 -31.74 26.15
CA ALA A 92 -35.79 -32.29 26.81
C ALA A 92 -35.23 -31.22 27.77
N PRO A 93 -35.03 -31.50 29.06
CA PRO A 93 -34.51 -30.55 30.04
C PRO A 93 -33.01 -30.20 29.84
N GLY A 94 -32.40 -30.65 28.73
CA GLY A 94 -31.01 -30.34 28.36
C GLY A 94 -30.86 -29.28 27.26
N GLY A 95 -31.95 -28.82 26.63
CA GLY A 95 -31.89 -27.89 25.50
C GLY A 95 -31.32 -26.52 25.87
N LEU A 96 -31.61 -26.03 27.08
CA LEU A 96 -31.12 -24.73 27.56
C LEU A 96 -29.62 -24.76 27.87
N VAL A 97 -29.11 -25.89 28.38
CA VAL A 97 -27.68 -26.06 28.70
C VAL A 97 -26.83 -26.09 27.43
N LEU A 98 -27.30 -26.77 26.38
CA LEU A 98 -26.60 -26.81 25.08
C LEU A 98 -26.57 -25.43 24.39
N LEU A 99 -27.64 -24.64 24.53
CA LEU A 99 -27.75 -23.29 23.98
C LEU A 99 -26.82 -22.29 24.69
N LEU A 100 -26.64 -22.44 26.01
CA LEU A 100 -25.73 -21.62 26.82
C LEU A 100 -24.25 -21.97 26.61
N ILE A 101 -23.93 -23.25 26.38
CA ILE A 101 -22.59 -23.69 25.99
C ILE A 101 -22.25 -23.19 24.58
N GLY A 102 -23.18 -23.31 23.62
CA GLY A 102 -23.03 -22.76 22.27
C GLY A 102 -22.84 -21.23 22.25
N ALA A 103 -23.57 -20.50 23.09
CA ALA A 103 -23.41 -19.05 23.22
C ALA A 103 -22.07 -18.63 23.87
N SER A 104 -21.56 -19.40 24.84
CA SER A 104 -20.27 -19.12 25.49
C SER A 104 -19.06 -19.37 24.59
N LEU A 105 -19.16 -20.30 23.63
CA LEU A 105 -18.11 -20.51 22.63
C LEU A 105 -18.08 -19.40 21.55
N CYS A 106 -19.21 -18.72 21.30
CA CYS A 106 -19.26 -17.61 20.33
C CYS A 106 -18.73 -16.27 20.87
N MET A 107 -18.57 -16.10 22.20
CA MET A 107 -18.14 -14.81 22.78
C MET A 107 -16.62 -14.56 22.79
N ASN A 108 -15.80 -15.47 22.24
CA ASN A 108 -14.33 -15.34 22.32
C ASN A 108 -13.64 -14.87 21.03
N HIS A 109 -14.37 -14.48 20.00
CA HIS A 109 -13.77 -13.83 18.82
C HIS A 109 -14.15 -12.35 18.77
N VAL A 110 -13.78 -11.61 19.82
CA VAL A 110 -13.37 -10.22 19.63
C VAL A 110 -12.04 -10.31 18.90
N THR A 111 -12.00 -9.91 17.63
CA THR A 111 -10.73 -9.70 16.92
C THR A 111 -10.07 -8.49 17.57
N ASP A 112 -9.34 -8.73 18.66
CA ASP A 112 -8.35 -7.78 19.14
C ASP A 112 -7.34 -7.66 18.00
N SER A 113 -7.28 -6.49 17.37
CA SER A 113 -6.20 -6.21 16.43
C SER A 113 -4.93 -6.28 17.24
N GLU A 114 -4.14 -7.35 17.05
CA GLU A 114 -2.96 -7.64 17.86
C GLU A 114 -2.05 -6.40 17.89
N LYS A 115 -2.10 -5.69 19.03
CA LYS A 115 -1.33 -4.46 19.23
C LYS A 115 0.13 -4.83 19.15
N LEU A 116 0.90 -4.09 18.35
CA LEU A 116 2.34 -4.38 18.21
C LEU A 116 3.13 -4.03 19.46
N ALA A 117 2.60 -3.14 20.29
CA ALA A 117 3.17 -2.70 21.56
C ALA A 117 2.11 -2.00 22.41
N GLU A 118 2.27 -2.01 23.73
CA GLU A 118 1.44 -1.20 24.63
C GLU A 118 1.91 0.25 24.70
N MET A 119 3.22 0.49 24.55
CA MET A 119 3.85 1.78 24.75
C MET A 119 4.59 2.25 23.50
N LYS A 120 4.51 3.55 23.22
CA LYS A 120 5.21 4.21 22.12
C LYS A 120 6.04 5.39 22.62
N ILE A 121 7.18 5.61 21.98
CA ILE A 121 8.08 6.74 22.23
C ILE A 121 7.90 7.73 21.08
N CYS A 122 7.57 8.97 21.41
CA CYS A 122 7.37 10.07 20.47
C CYS A 122 8.24 11.28 20.82
N ALA A 123 8.39 12.17 19.85
CA ALA A 123 9.01 13.49 20.02
C ALA A 123 8.13 14.45 20.84
N ASP A 124 6.82 14.37 20.62
CA ASP A 124 5.77 15.20 21.20
C ASP A 124 4.50 14.39 21.49
N HIS A 125 3.52 15.00 22.16
CA HIS A 125 2.31 14.31 22.63
C HIS A 125 1.37 13.89 21.48
N GLU A 126 1.53 14.48 20.29
CA GLU A 126 0.77 14.15 19.08
C GLU A 126 1.58 13.29 18.10
N CYS A 127 2.83 12.92 18.44
CA CYS A 127 3.74 12.15 17.58
C CYS A 127 3.89 12.77 16.18
N SER A 128 3.78 14.09 16.08
CA SER A 128 3.79 14.86 14.84
C SER A 128 5.20 15.18 14.35
N TYR A 129 6.16 15.29 15.27
CA TYR A 129 7.54 15.63 14.96
C TYR A 129 8.41 14.38 14.74
N VAL A 130 9.40 14.53 13.86
CA VAL A 130 10.38 13.49 13.57
C VAL A 130 11.35 13.36 14.74
N ILE A 131 11.54 12.13 15.23
CA ILE A 131 12.53 11.78 16.24
C ILE A 131 13.92 11.73 15.60
N SER A 132 14.01 10.98 14.50
CA SER A 132 15.27 10.70 13.83
C SER A 132 15.10 10.35 12.36
N GLN A 133 16.21 10.37 11.64
CA GLN A 133 16.34 9.85 10.30
C GLN A 133 17.08 8.51 10.36
N ALA A 134 16.59 7.55 9.58
CA ALA A 134 17.22 6.26 9.40
C ALA A 134 17.44 5.97 7.91
N GLU A 135 18.33 5.04 7.62
CA GLU A 135 18.59 4.53 6.27
C GLU A 135 18.32 3.03 6.25
N ALA A 136 17.56 2.57 5.25
CA ALA A 136 17.27 1.15 5.07
C ALA A 136 18.54 0.37 4.69
N LEU A 137 18.86 -0.66 5.45
CA LEU A 137 20.00 -1.54 5.23
C LEU A 137 19.70 -2.61 4.16
N GLU A 138 18.46 -3.09 4.15
CA GLU A 138 17.98 -4.17 3.30
C GLU A 138 16.56 -3.87 2.79
N ASP A 139 16.11 -4.65 1.82
CA ASP A 139 14.75 -4.58 1.33
C ASP A 139 13.81 -5.26 2.32
N PHE A 140 12.69 -4.61 2.63
CA PHE A 140 11.64 -5.15 3.49
C PHE A 140 10.31 -5.08 2.75
N VAL A 141 9.63 -6.22 2.66
CA VAL A 141 8.31 -6.33 2.03
C VAL A 141 7.27 -6.44 3.13
N ALA A 142 6.37 -5.47 3.19
CA ALA A 142 5.26 -5.40 4.12
C ALA A 142 4.31 -6.59 3.91
N SER A 143 4.00 -7.28 5.00
CA SER A 143 2.98 -8.35 5.02
C SER A 143 1.57 -7.79 5.08
N ASP A 144 1.38 -6.71 5.84
CA ASP A 144 0.09 -6.05 6.08
C ASP A 144 0.15 -4.57 5.67
N CYS A 145 -1.01 -3.94 5.53
CA CYS A 145 -1.13 -2.49 5.25
C CYS A 145 -0.56 -1.59 6.36
N ARG A 146 -0.36 -2.12 7.57
CA ARG A 146 0.24 -1.40 8.71
C ARG A 146 1.73 -1.12 8.48
N PHE A 147 2.38 -1.94 7.67
CA PHE A 147 3.81 -1.85 7.40
C PHE A 147 4.08 -1.18 6.07
N ILE A 148 5.20 -0.46 5.98
CA ILE A 148 5.68 0.13 4.73
C ILE A 148 6.76 -0.74 4.10
N ASN A 149 6.89 -0.68 2.77
CA ASN A 149 7.97 -1.38 2.09
C ASN A 149 9.24 -0.54 2.19
N LEU A 150 10.36 -1.18 2.52
CA LEU A 150 11.66 -0.54 2.49
C LEU A 150 12.48 -1.11 1.33
N ARG A 151 13.33 -0.26 0.76
CA ARG A 151 14.38 -0.65 -0.17
C ARG A 151 15.71 -0.15 0.34
N ARG A 152 16.74 -0.96 0.18
CA ARG A 152 18.11 -0.65 0.57
C ARG A 152 18.55 0.75 0.08
N GLY A 153 19.09 1.55 1.00
CA GLY A 153 19.54 2.92 0.76
C GLY A 153 18.44 3.97 0.78
N GLN A 154 17.17 3.62 1.01
CA GLN A 154 16.11 4.61 1.22
C GLN A 154 16.29 5.32 2.56
N LYS A 155 16.08 6.63 2.56
CA LYS A 155 16.04 7.44 3.77
C LYS A 155 14.63 7.42 4.33
N ILE A 156 14.52 7.32 5.65
CA ILE A 156 13.25 7.17 6.36
C ILE A 156 13.25 8.19 7.48
N TYR A 157 12.16 8.93 7.63
CA TYR A 157 11.93 9.76 8.82
C TYR A 157 11.11 8.97 9.82
N VAL A 158 11.64 8.84 11.04
CA VAL A 158 11.06 8.07 12.13
C VAL A 158 10.29 9.02 13.04
N PHE A 159 8.99 8.80 13.20
CA PHE A 159 8.11 9.60 14.05
C PHE A 159 7.86 8.94 15.41
N THR A 160 7.88 7.61 15.45
CA THR A 160 7.53 6.86 16.66
C THR A 160 8.39 5.61 16.77
N LYS A 161 8.83 5.27 17.98
CA LYS A 161 9.50 4.00 18.28
C LYS A 161 8.66 3.20 19.26
N LEU A 162 8.19 2.01 18.87
CA LEU A 162 7.41 1.15 19.75
C LEU A 162 8.31 0.44 20.75
N LYS A 163 7.81 0.25 21.97
CA LYS A 163 8.45 -0.53 23.02
C LYS A 163 7.85 -1.93 22.98
N PRO A 164 8.62 -2.96 22.57
CA PRO A 164 8.07 -4.31 22.47
C PRO A 164 7.65 -4.83 23.84
N GLU A 165 6.67 -5.71 23.86
CA GLU A 165 6.41 -6.61 24.99
C GLU A 165 7.51 -7.69 25.05
N ASP A 166 7.73 -8.31 26.21
CA ASP A 166 8.84 -9.23 26.44
C ASP A 166 8.94 -10.32 25.36
N GLY A 167 9.98 -10.26 24.52
CA GLY A 167 10.23 -11.22 23.43
C GLY A 167 9.65 -10.84 22.07
N ALA A 168 8.92 -9.73 21.95
CA ALA A 168 8.41 -9.21 20.67
C ALA A 168 9.46 -8.40 19.90
N GLY A 169 9.28 -8.28 18.58
CA GLY A 169 10.17 -7.50 17.71
C GLY A 169 10.09 -5.99 17.97
N VAL A 170 11.21 -5.28 17.86
CA VAL A 170 11.25 -3.81 18.00
C VAL A 170 10.83 -3.17 16.69
N PHE A 171 9.63 -2.57 16.66
CA PHE A 171 9.08 -1.89 15.50
C PHE A 171 9.10 -0.37 15.65
N TRP A 172 9.44 0.34 14.59
CA TRP A 172 9.37 1.80 14.51
C TRP A 172 8.35 2.22 13.45
N SER A 173 7.82 3.44 13.57
CA SER A 173 6.91 4.05 12.59
C SER A 173 7.58 5.24 11.92
N GLY A 174 7.44 5.33 10.61
CA GLY A 174 8.09 6.34 9.81
C GLY A 174 7.51 6.46 8.41
N SER A 175 8.07 7.37 7.61
CA SER A 175 7.75 7.50 6.19
C SER A 175 9.01 7.54 5.33
N VAL A 176 8.92 6.94 4.14
CA VAL A 176 10.03 6.94 3.17
C VAL A 176 10.19 8.33 2.58
N TYR A 177 11.43 8.80 2.55
CA TYR A 177 11.84 10.05 1.93
C TYR A 177 12.74 9.76 0.72
N GLY A 178 12.46 10.41 -0.41
CA GLY A 178 13.26 10.34 -1.62
C GLY A 178 13.32 11.68 -2.32
N GLU A 179 14.45 11.99 -2.96
CA GLU A 179 14.59 13.20 -3.78
C GLU A 179 13.68 13.18 -5.02
N ARG A 180 13.34 11.98 -5.50
CA ARG A 180 12.34 11.77 -6.54
C ARG A 180 11.06 11.25 -5.88
N TYR A 181 9.92 11.66 -6.42
CA TYR A 181 8.62 11.13 -6.01
C TYR A 181 8.66 9.60 -6.05
N VAL A 182 8.56 9.00 -4.86
CA VAL A 182 8.33 7.57 -4.67
C VAL A 182 6.87 7.39 -4.28
N ASP A 183 6.22 6.35 -4.78
CA ASP A 183 4.77 6.13 -4.57
C ASP A 183 4.40 5.97 -3.08
N GLN A 184 5.38 5.69 -2.21
CA GLN A 184 5.21 5.57 -0.76
C GLN A 184 5.65 6.83 0.03
N MET A 185 6.01 7.91 -0.65
CA MET A 185 6.43 9.15 0.01
C MET A 185 5.23 9.77 0.74
N GLY A 186 5.37 10.00 2.05
CA GLY A 186 4.30 10.54 2.89
C GLY A 186 3.31 9.49 3.42
N LEU A 187 3.44 8.22 3.05
CA LEU A 187 2.76 7.14 3.76
C LEU A 187 3.53 6.84 5.04
N VAL A 188 2.82 6.86 6.17
CA VAL A 188 3.36 6.50 7.48
C VAL A 188 2.97 5.07 7.79
N GLY A 189 3.93 4.26 8.20
CA GLY A 189 3.65 2.93 8.71
C GLY A 189 4.86 2.31 9.40
N PHE A 190 4.66 1.09 9.88
CA PHE A 190 5.63 0.40 10.70
C PHE A 190 6.69 -0.32 9.88
N PHE A 191 7.86 -0.47 10.47
CA PHE A 191 8.93 -1.33 9.97
C PHE A 191 9.80 -1.82 11.13
N PRO A 192 10.41 -3.01 10.98
CA PRO A 192 11.30 -3.55 11.99
C PRO A 192 12.61 -2.75 12.08
N SER A 193 13.02 -2.39 13.29
CA SER A 193 14.18 -1.52 13.53
C SER A 193 15.51 -2.12 13.05
N ASN A 194 15.63 -3.45 13.01
CA ASN A 194 16.83 -4.15 12.54
C ASN A 194 17.07 -4.05 11.02
N TYR A 195 16.08 -3.58 10.25
CA TYR A 195 16.23 -3.35 8.81
C TYR A 195 16.71 -1.94 8.48
N VAL A 196 16.88 -1.08 9.47
CA VAL A 196 17.31 0.30 9.29
C VAL A 196 18.48 0.63 10.20
N ASN A 197 19.28 1.60 9.78
CA ASN A 197 20.32 2.19 10.62
C ASN A 197 19.97 3.64 10.90
N GLU A 198 19.92 4.02 12.18
CA GLU A 198 19.64 5.39 12.59
C GLU A 198 20.87 6.28 12.31
N THR A 199 20.72 7.24 11.41
CA THR A 199 21.83 8.07 10.92
C THR A 199 21.89 9.43 11.61
N LEU A 200 20.74 10.03 11.89
CA LEU A 200 20.66 11.36 12.50
C LEU A 200 19.51 11.43 13.49
N VAL A 201 19.79 11.85 14.72
CA VAL A 201 18.77 12.07 15.75
C VAL A 201 18.51 13.56 15.88
N PHE A 202 17.27 13.98 15.58
CA PHE A 202 16.87 15.39 15.68
C PHE A 202 16.43 15.74 17.10
N GLN A 203 15.67 14.85 17.73
CA GLN A 203 15.17 15.03 19.09
C GLN A 203 15.69 13.92 19.99
N LYS A 204 16.31 14.30 21.10
CA LYS A 204 16.77 13.37 22.15
C LYS A 204 15.72 13.13 23.24
N THR A 205 14.62 13.88 23.21
CA THR A 205 13.54 13.76 24.20
C THR A 205 12.73 12.51 23.91
N THR A 206 12.63 11.61 24.90
CA THR A 206 11.86 10.37 24.82
C THR A 206 10.58 10.51 25.63
N LEU A 207 9.50 10.93 24.99
CA LEU A 207 8.18 10.97 25.62
C LEU A 207 7.52 9.60 25.44
N GLU A 208 7.36 8.85 26.52
CA GLU A 208 6.64 7.56 26.52
C GLU A 208 5.13 7.81 26.71
N ILE A 209 4.33 7.29 25.79
CA ILE A 209 2.87 7.44 25.76
C ILE A 209 2.25 6.06 25.50
N PRO A 210 1.10 5.72 26.12
CA PRO A 210 0.37 4.52 25.76
C PRO A 210 -0.11 4.57 24.30
N THR A 211 -0.01 3.44 23.62
CA THR A 211 -0.61 3.22 22.30
C THR A 211 -2.12 3.10 22.41
N THR A 212 -2.79 3.49 21.33
CA THR A 212 -4.23 3.34 21.15
C THR A 212 -4.51 2.36 20.01
N GLU A 213 -5.69 1.75 19.99
CA GLU A 213 -6.07 0.85 18.89
C GLU A 213 -6.02 1.55 17.52
N MET A 214 -6.34 2.84 17.48
CA MET A 214 -6.29 3.67 16.27
C MET A 214 -4.88 3.78 15.67
N ASP A 215 -3.82 3.59 16.46
CA ASP A 215 -2.43 3.67 15.98
C ASP A 215 -2.08 2.50 15.04
N PHE A 216 -2.84 1.41 15.07
CA PHE A 216 -2.58 0.19 14.32
C PHE A 216 -3.58 -0.07 13.20
N ILE A 217 -4.51 0.86 12.94
CA ILE A 217 -5.49 0.75 11.86
C ILE A 217 -4.93 1.38 10.59
N CYS A 218 -5.19 0.74 9.44
CA CYS A 218 -4.80 1.26 8.14
C CYS A 218 -5.73 2.41 7.71
N ALA A 219 -5.14 3.52 7.30
CA ALA A 219 -5.85 4.71 6.80
C ALA A 219 -6.07 4.68 5.29
#